data_AF-A0A645HVU8-F1
#
_entry.id   AF-A0A645HVU8-F1
#
_cell.length_a   1.000
_cell.length_b   1.000
_cell.length_c   1.000
_cell.angle_alpha   90.00
_cell.angle_beta   90.00
_cell.angle_gamma   90.00
#
_symmetry.space_group_name_H-M   'P 1'
#
loop_
_entity.id
_entity.type
_entity.pdbx_description
1 polymer ?
#
loop_
_entity_poly.entity_id
_entity_poly.type
_entity_poly.pdbx_seq_one_letter_code
_entity_poly.pdbx_strand_id
1 'polypeptide(L)'
;MATNAEFPPYEYHEGDSIVGVDAEFAKAICDKMGYELKIEDMAFDAIIAAVQSGKADFGAAGMTITEDRLKTIDFTDSYCTASQVVIIKK
;
A
#
# COMPACT_ATOMS: atom_id res chain seq x y z
N MET A 1 -3.54 4.68 -7.07
CA MET A 1 -2.91 4.09 -5.88
C MET A 1 -1.41 4.01 -6.10
N ALA A 2 -0.60 4.56 -5.19
CA ALA A 2 0.84 4.33 -5.15
C ALA A 2 1.16 3.11 -4.26
N THR A 3 2.05 2.23 -4.71
CA THR A 3 2.49 1.06 -3.93
C THR A 3 3.95 0.71 -4.24
N ASN A 4 4.49 -0.30 -3.56
CA ASN A 4 5.82 -0.85 -3.82
C ASN A 4 5.74 -2.37 -3.98
N ALA A 5 5.61 -2.86 -5.22
CA ALA A 5 5.28 -4.25 -5.54
C ALA A 5 6.46 -5.23 -5.37
N GLU A 6 7.16 -5.14 -4.24
CA GLU A 6 8.30 -5.98 -3.84
C GLU A 6 8.05 -6.69 -2.49
N PHE A 7 6.82 -6.63 -1.96
CA PHE A 7 6.49 -7.10 -0.61
C PHE A 7 5.35 -8.14 -0.57
N PRO A 8 5.58 -9.39 -1.01
CA PRO A 8 4.62 -10.48 -0.82
C PRO A 8 4.35 -10.74 0.67
N PRO A 9 3.09 -11.05 1.06
CA PRO A 9 1.91 -11.25 0.21
C PRO A 9 1.07 -9.98 -0.02
N TYR A 10 1.55 -8.80 0.40
CA TYR A 10 0.76 -7.56 0.38
C TYR A 10 0.68 -6.96 -1.01
N GLU A 11 1.82 -6.77 -1.67
CA GLU A 11 1.88 -6.27 -3.05
C GLU A 11 3.08 -6.87 -3.76
N TYR A 12 2.86 -7.43 -4.94
CA TYR A 12 3.91 -8.03 -5.74
C TYR A 12 3.48 -8.17 -7.20
N HIS A 13 4.47 -8.28 -8.08
CA HIS A 13 4.23 -8.57 -9.50
C HIS A 13 3.88 -10.04 -9.72
N GLU A 14 2.77 -10.28 -10.43
CA GLU A 14 2.42 -11.55 -11.07
C GLU A 14 2.27 -11.30 -12.58
N GLY A 15 3.34 -11.60 -13.32
CA GLY A 15 3.44 -11.20 -14.73
C GLY A 15 3.47 -9.67 -14.86
N ASP A 16 2.56 -9.12 -15.67
CA ASP A 16 2.41 -7.68 -15.87
C ASP A 16 1.42 -7.02 -14.87
N SER A 17 0.86 -7.79 -13.93
CA SER A 17 -0.13 -7.32 -12.97
C SER A 17 0.46 -7.19 -11.57
N ILE A 18 0.04 -6.16 -10.83
CA ILE A 18 0.33 -6.03 -9.40
C ILE A 18 -0.84 -6.65 -8.63
N VAL A 19 -0.52 -7.65 -7.83
CA VAL A 19 -1.47 -8.45 -7.05
C VAL A 19 -1.06 -8.48 -5.58
N GLY A 20 -1.92 -9.05 -4.73
CA GLY A 20 -1.68 -9.19 -3.30
C GLY A 20 -2.78 -8.54 -2.46
N VAL A 21 -2.65 -8.65 -1.14
CA VAL A 21 -3.64 -8.18 -0.17
C VAL A 21 -3.99 -6.70 -0.39
N ASP A 22 -2.99 -5.84 -0.55
CA ASP A 22 -3.19 -4.39 -0.67
C ASP A 22 -3.89 -4.03 -1.99
N ALA A 23 -3.49 -4.68 -3.10
CA ALA A 23 -4.12 -4.50 -4.41
C ALA A 23 -5.58 -4.99 -4.42
N GLU A 24 -5.87 -6.13 -3.80
CA GLU A 24 -7.24 -6.68 -3.70
C GLU A 24 -8.15 -5.82 -2.82
N PHE A 25 -7.65 -5.35 -1.67
CA PHE A 25 -8.39 -4.44 -0.80
C PHE A 25 -8.71 -3.12 -1.50
N ALA A 26 -7.70 -2.51 -2.13
CA ALA A 26 -7.89 -1.27 -2.87
C ALA A 26 -8.91 -1.45 -4.00
N LYS A 27 -8.85 -2.57 -4.72
CA LYS A 27 -9.80 -2.88 -5.78
C LYS A 27 -11.23 -2.97 -5.26
N ALA A 28 -11.44 -3.71 -4.16
CA ALA A 28 -12.76 -3.86 -3.56
C ALA A 28 -13.35 -2.52 -3.08
N ILE A 29 -12.52 -1.63 -2.54
CA ILE A 29 -12.91 -0.28 -2.12
C ILE A 29 -13.31 0.57 -3.34
N CYS A 30 -12.47 0.61 -4.37
CA CYS A 30 -12.74 1.34 -5.61
C CYS A 30 -14.02 0.85 -6.30
N ASP A 31 -14.21 -0.48 -6.42
CA ASP A 31 -15.40 -1.08 -7.01
C ASP A 31 -16.68 -0.69 -6.23
N LYS A 32 -16.61 -0.66 -4.89
CA LYS A 32 -17.73 -0.23 -4.03
C LYS A 32 -18.05 1.27 -4.17
N MET A 33 -17.03 2.09 -4.41
CA MET A 33 -17.16 3.54 -4.53
C MET A 33 -17.44 3.99 -5.98
N GLY A 34 -17.37 3.09 -6.95
CA GLY A 34 -17.56 3.40 -8.38
C GLY A 34 -16.34 4.06 -9.05
N TYR A 35 -15.14 3.79 -8.54
CA TYR A 35 -13.87 4.28 -9.12
C TYR A 35 -13.11 3.17 -9.85
N GLU A 36 -12.38 3.56 -10.91
CA GLU A 36 -11.40 2.67 -11.56
C GLU A 36 -10.08 2.71 -10.80
N LEU A 37 -9.61 1.54 -10.32
CA LEU A 37 -8.31 1.45 -9.67
C LEU A 37 -7.18 1.46 -10.71
N LYS A 38 -6.27 2.42 -10.57
CA LYS A 38 -4.97 2.43 -11.25
C LYS A 38 -3.86 2.28 -10.22
N ILE A 39 -2.95 1.36 -10.47
CA ILE A 39 -1.84 1.03 -9.56
C ILE A 39 -0.54 1.52 -10.19
N GLU A 40 0.21 2.32 -9.43
CA GLU A 40 1.51 2.86 -9.80
C GLU A 40 2.56 2.27 -8.85
N ASP A 41 3.47 1.48 -9.40
CA ASP A 41 4.61 0.91 -8.67
C ASP A 41 5.76 1.92 -8.56
N MET A 42 6.27 2.10 -7.35
CA MET A 42 7.39 3.00 -7.06
C MET A 42 8.14 2.56 -5.81
N ALA A 43 9.26 3.23 -5.53
CA ALA A 43 9.97 3.02 -4.28
C ALA A 43 9.09 3.42 -3.07
N PHE A 44 9.15 2.63 -1.99
CA PHE A 44 8.30 2.81 -0.82
C PHE A 44 8.42 4.20 -0.15
N ASP A 45 9.62 4.77 -0.15
CA ASP A 45 9.89 6.11 0.38
C ASP A 45 9.28 7.25 -0.45
N ALA A 46 9.03 7.02 -1.74
CA ALA A 46 8.40 7.99 -2.64
C ALA A 46 6.87 8.05 -2.50
N ILE A 47 6.23 7.06 -1.87
CA ILE A 47 4.77 6.95 -1.78
C ILE A 47 4.15 8.16 -1.11
N ILE A 48 4.66 8.57 0.07
CA ILE A 48 4.10 9.70 0.82
C ILE A 48 4.19 10.99 -0.01
N ALA A 49 5.35 11.25 -0.64
CA ALA A 49 5.53 12.43 -1.48
C ALA A 49 4.62 12.41 -2.72
N ALA A 50 4.41 11.24 -3.33
CA ALA A 50 3.49 11.08 -4.45
C ALA A 50 2.05 11.42 -4.07
N VAL A 51 1.61 11.02 -2.87
CA VAL A 51 0.27 11.38 -2.37
C VAL A 51 0.18 12.86 -2.02
N GLN A 52 1.15 13.40 -1.29
CA GLN A 52 1.17 14.83 -0.93
C GLN A 52 1.17 15.77 -2.13
N SER A 53 1.86 15.39 -3.20
CA SER A 53 1.91 16.18 -4.44
C SER A 53 0.67 16.01 -5.33
N GLY A 54 -0.24 15.09 -5.00
CA GLY A 54 -1.39 14.74 -5.82
C GLY A 54 -1.04 13.93 -7.09
N LYS A 55 0.20 13.41 -7.19
CA LYS A 55 0.57 12.48 -8.27
C LYS A 55 -0.18 11.14 -8.13
N ALA A 56 -0.48 10.74 -6.89
CA ALA A 56 -1.33 9.60 -6.57
C ALA A 56 -2.41 10.03 -5.57
N ASP A 57 -3.61 9.47 -5.68
CA ASP A 57 -4.73 9.83 -4.79
C ASP A 57 -4.60 9.24 -3.38
N PHE A 58 -3.98 8.06 -3.28
CA PHE A 58 -3.70 7.37 -2.01
C PHE A 58 -2.58 6.35 -2.20
N GLY A 59 -2.01 5.87 -1.08
CA GLY A 59 -1.04 4.79 -1.06
C GLY A 59 -1.50 3.59 -0.24
N ALA A 60 -1.13 2.39 -0.66
CA ALA A 60 -1.26 1.14 0.09
C ALA A 60 -0.02 0.28 -0.18
N ALA A 61 0.76 0.00 0.87
CA ALA A 61 2.02 -0.75 0.77
C ALA A 61 2.46 -1.27 2.16
N GLY A 62 1.56 -1.91 2.91
CA GLY A 62 1.82 -2.36 4.29
C GLY A 62 2.34 -1.26 5.22
N MET A 63 1.92 -0.02 5.00
CA MET A 63 2.57 1.16 5.59
C MET A 63 2.19 1.36 7.06
N THR A 64 3.15 1.11 7.96
CA THR A 64 2.97 1.37 9.39
C THR A 64 2.67 2.83 9.69
N ILE A 65 1.60 3.08 10.45
CA ILE A 65 1.26 4.40 10.98
C ILE A 65 2.27 4.77 12.07
N THR A 66 2.94 5.91 11.91
CA THR A 66 3.88 6.44 12.91
C THR A 66 3.56 7.91 13.18
N GLU A 67 3.94 8.40 14.37
CA GLU A 67 3.71 9.81 14.74
C GLU A 67 4.35 10.79 13.75
N ASP A 68 5.51 10.44 13.19
CA ASP A 68 6.18 11.30 12.21
C ASP A 68 5.47 11.34 10.86
N ARG A 69 4.89 10.22 10.41
CA ARG A 69 4.10 10.19 9.17
C ARG A 69 2.77 10.92 9.34
N LEU A 70 2.14 10.81 10.50
CA LEU A 70 0.89 11.52 10.81
C LEU A 70 1.04 13.06 10.80
N LYS A 71 2.25 13.59 10.95
CA LYS A 71 2.52 15.03 10.81
C LYS A 71 2.45 15.51 9.37
N THR A 72 2.55 14.61 8.39
CA THR A 72 2.74 14.94 6.98
C THR A 72 1.65 14.39 6.07
N ILE A 73 0.96 13.32 6.46
CA ILE A 73 -0.10 12.69 5.67
C ILE A 73 -1.18 12.09 6.58
N ASP A 74 -2.42 12.11 6.11
CA ASP A 74 -3.53 11.43 6.77
C ASP A 74 -3.49 9.91 6.48
N PHE A 75 -3.94 9.13 7.45
CA PHE A 75 -4.09 7.68 7.32
C PHE A 75 -5.56 7.28 7.48
N THR A 76 -5.94 6.17 6.85
CA THR A 76 -7.21 5.50 7.12
C THR A 76 -7.16 4.82 8.50
N ASP A 77 -8.28 4.25 8.91
CA ASP A 77 -8.26 3.18 9.91
C ASP A 77 -7.34 2.05 9.43
N SER A 78 -6.60 1.44 10.35
CA SER A 78 -5.67 0.35 10.03
C SER A 78 -6.42 -0.87 9.51
N TYR A 79 -6.02 -1.38 8.34
CA TYR A 79 -6.60 -2.59 7.75
C TYR A 79 -5.84 -3.88 8.10
N CYS A 80 -4.65 -3.79 8.68
CA CYS A 80 -3.83 -4.94 9.06
C CYS A 80 -2.97 -4.63 10.30
N THR A 81 -2.85 -5.60 11.21
CA THR A 81 -1.89 -5.56 12.33
C THR A 81 -0.90 -6.70 12.17
N ALA A 82 0.34 -6.36 11.81
CA ALA A 82 1.42 -7.33 11.68
C ALA A 82 2.10 -7.60 13.03
N SER A 83 2.57 -8.83 13.24
CA SER A 83 3.39 -9.21 14.39
C SER A 83 4.78 -9.61 13.91
N GLN A 84 5.82 -9.01 14.50
CA GLN A 84 7.20 -9.38 14.21
C GLN A 84 7.61 -10.61 15.02
N VAL A 85 8.22 -11.58 14.35
CA VAL A 85 8.68 -12.84 14.97
C VAL A 85 10.07 -13.21 14.48
N VAL A 86 10.81 -13.98 15.30
CA VAL A 86 12.12 -14.53 14.91
C VAL A 86 11.91 -15.89 14.26
N ILE A 87 12.41 -16.05 13.02
CA ILE A 87 12.38 -17.32 12.29
C ILE A 87 13.73 -18.02 12.47
N ILE A 88 13.71 -19.27 12.93
CA ILE A 88 14.90 -20.13 13.00
C ILE A 88 14.77 -21.30 12.01
N LYS A 89 15.90 -21.81 11.53
CA LYS A 89 15.92 -23.04 10.74
C LYS A 89 15.39 -24.20 11.59
N LYS A 90 14.54 -25.03 10.99
CA LYS A 90 14.05 -26.27 11.60
C LYS A 90 15.20 -27.25 11.86
#